data_AF-A0A1E3LUF9-F1
#
_entry.id   AF-A0A1E3LUF9-F1
#
_cell.length_a   1.000
_cell.length_b   1.000
_cell.length_c   1.000
_cell.angle_alpha   90.00
_cell.angle_beta   90.00
_cell.angle_gamma   90.00
#
_symmetry.space_group_name_H-M   'P 1'
#
loop_
_entity.id
_entity.type
_entity.pdbx_description
1 polymer ?
#
loop_
_entity_poly.entity_id
_entity_poly.type
_entity_poly.pdbx_seq_one_letter_code
_entity_poly.pdbx_strand_id
1 'polypeptide(L)'
;MWRGRLATALIVGLTAGAARALLPDVKTRLQLFVALALAALFELLLRRLLGQRPSIAGFLLNVLAIIIAMVAIKIAIDGRPHYPHWLLHLAGMIGITL
;
A
#
# COMPACT_ATOMS: atom_id res chain seq x y z
N MET A 1 -19.75 -9.26 -4.23
CA MET A 1 -19.28 -8.00 -3.60
C MET A 1 -17.78 -7.96 -3.31
N TRP A 2 -17.11 -9.07 -2.99
CA TRP A 2 -15.65 -9.09 -2.70
C TRP A 2 -14.74 -8.81 -3.90
N ARG A 3 -15.09 -9.31 -5.10
CA ARG A 3 -14.31 -9.11 -6.34
C ARG A 3 -14.07 -7.63 -6.68
N GLY A 4 -15.10 -6.78 -6.52
CA GLY A 4 -15.00 -5.34 -6.81
C GLY A 4 -14.01 -4.62 -5.89
N ARG A 5 -13.97 -4.99 -4.60
CA ARG A 5 -13.05 -4.42 -3.60
C ARG A 5 -11.59 -4.82 -3.87
N LEU A 6 -11.38 -6.08 -4.26
CA LEU A 6 -10.08 -6.59 -4.67
C LEU A 6 -9.55 -5.88 -5.92
N ALA A 7 -10.41 -5.68 -6.93
CA ALA A 7 -10.05 -4.93 -8.12
C ALA A 7 -9.68 -3.47 -7.81
N THR A 8 -10.42 -2.80 -6.92
CA THR A 8 -10.05 -1.43 -6.51
C THR A 8 -8.73 -1.39 -5.75
N ALA A 9 -8.52 -2.32 -4.81
CA ALA A 9 -7.28 -2.42 -4.06
C ALA A 9 -6.06 -2.67 -4.97
N LEU A 10 -6.23 -3.53 -5.99
CA LEU A 10 -5.20 -3.77 -7.00
C LEU A 10 -4.88 -2.50 -7.80
N ILE A 11 -5.89 -1.77 -8.29
CA ILE A 11 -5.67 -0.53 -9.05
C ILE A 11 -4.96 0.52 -8.19
N VAL A 12 -5.41 0.69 -6.95
CA VAL A 12 -4.81 1.65 -6.01
C VAL A 12 -3.36 1.26 -5.68
N GLY A 13 -3.10 -0.03 -5.43
CA GLY A 13 -1.76 -0.56 -5.21
C GLY A 13 -0.85 -0.36 -6.42
N LEU A 14 -1.32 -0.69 -7.63
CA LEU A 14 -0.58 -0.47 -8.88
C LEU A 14 -0.24 1.01 -9.10
N THR A 15 -1.19 1.91 -8.82
CA THR A 15 -0.98 3.36 -8.94
C THR A 15 0.08 3.85 -7.95
N ALA A 16 0.03 3.39 -6.70
CA ALA A 16 1.02 3.73 -5.69
C ALA A 16 2.42 3.17 -6.02
N GLY A 17 2.47 1.94 -6.53
CA GLY A 17 3.70 1.31 -7.01
C GLY A 17 4.31 2.04 -8.21
N ALA A 18 3.49 2.40 -9.20
CA ALA A 18 3.90 3.19 -10.35
C ALA A 18 4.43 4.57 -9.93
N ALA A 19 3.77 5.24 -8.98
CA ALA A 19 4.23 6.52 -8.45
C ALA A 19 5.61 6.39 -7.78
N ARG A 20 5.86 5.30 -7.04
CA ARG A 20 7.19 5.02 -6.46
C ARG A 20 8.23 4.74 -7.54
N ALA A 21 7.87 4.03 -8.60
CA ALA A 21 8.78 3.70 -9.71
C ALA A 21 9.16 4.94 -10.53
N LEU A 22 8.22 5.86 -10.76
CA LEU A 22 8.44 7.09 -11.53
C LEU A 22 9.15 8.18 -10.73
N LEU A 23 9.02 8.18 -9.40
CA LEU A 23 9.61 9.17 -8.52
C LEU A 23 10.50 8.49 -7.46
N PRO A 24 11.61 7.85 -7.86
CA PRO A 24 12.48 7.11 -6.93
C PRO A 24 13.20 8.04 -5.93
N ASP A 25 13.47 9.29 -6.31
CA ASP A 25 14.20 10.26 -5.48
C ASP A 25 13.36 10.88 -4.35
N VAL A 26 12.03 10.78 -4.44
CA VAL A 26 11.14 11.30 -3.40
C VAL A 26 11.14 10.36 -2.20
N LYS A 27 11.23 10.92 -1.00
CA LYS A 27 11.20 10.17 0.25
C LYS A 27 9.99 9.22 0.31
N THR A 28 10.23 7.91 0.44
CA THR A 28 9.18 6.88 0.47
C THR A 28 8.11 7.16 1.51
N ARG A 29 8.49 7.71 2.68
CA ARG A 29 7.56 8.08 3.76
C ARG A 29 6.52 9.12 3.31
N LEU A 30 6.96 10.11 2.53
CA LEU A 30 6.07 11.16 2.02
C LEU A 30 5.12 10.59 0.97
N GLN A 31 5.63 9.77 0.05
CA GLN A 31 4.79 9.12 -0.97
C GLN A 31 3.74 8.20 -0.33
N LEU A 32 4.13 7.43 0.69
CA LEU A 32 3.22 6.56 1.43
C LEU A 32 2.14 7.38 2.15
N PHE A 33 2.51 8.49 2.80
CA PHE A 33 1.55 9.38 3.45
C PHE A 33 0.53 9.95 2.46
N VAL A 34 0.99 10.43 1.30
CA VAL A 34 0.13 10.94 0.23
C VAL A 34 -0.78 9.85 -0.34
N ALA A 35 -0.25 8.65 -0.61
CA ALA A 35 -1.02 7.53 -1.12
C ALA A 35 -2.11 7.08 -0.12
N LEU A 36 -1.80 7.04 1.17
CA LEU A 36 -2.77 6.72 2.22
C LEU A 36 -3.84 7.81 2.37
N ALA A 37 -3.45 9.09 2.29
CA ALA A 37 -4.40 10.20 2.31
C ALA A 37 -5.36 10.14 1.11
N LEU A 38 -4.86 9.82 -0.08
CA LEU A 38 -5.68 9.62 -1.28
C LEU A 38 -6.61 8.40 -1.15
N ALA A 39 -6.13 7.30 -0.56
CA ALA A 39 -6.97 6.13 -0.29
C ALA A 39 -8.09 6.43 0.71
N ALA A 40 -7.81 7.24 1.74
CA ALA A 40 -8.81 7.69 2.71
C ALA A 40 -9.84 8.60 2.04
N LEU A 41 -9.38 9.56 1.21
CA LEU A 41 -10.25 10.45 0.43
C LEU A 41 -11.14 9.65 -0.54
N PHE A 42 -10.58 8.64 -1.20
CA PHE A 42 -11.31 7.76 -2.10
C PHE A 42 -12.44 7.00 -1.39
N GLU A 43 -12.15 6.42 -0.22
CA GLU A 43 -13.12 5.63 0.54
C GLU A 43 -14.21 6.53 1.18
N LEU A 44 -13.85 7.72 1.68
CA LEU A 44 -14.78 8.63 2.36
C LEU A 44 -15.64 9.46 1.39
N LEU A 45 -15.04 9.95 0.31
CA LEU A 45 -15.66 10.93 -0.59
C LEU A 45 -16.16 10.27 -1.88
N LEU A 46 -15.27 9.58 -2.61
CA LEU A 46 -15.60 9.05 -3.94
C LEU A 46 -16.59 7.89 -3.89
N ARG A 47 -16.47 6.99 -2.91
CA ARG A 47 -17.45 5.90 -2.76
C ARG A 47 -18.85 6.41 -2.45
N ARG A 48 -18.97 7.45 -1.61
CA ARG A 48 -20.24 8.12 -1.35
C ARG A 48 -20.84 8.70 -2.63
N LEU A 49 -20.03 9.34 -3.46
CA LEU A 49 -20.45 9.90 -4.76
C LEU A 49 -20.87 8.80 -5.75
N LEU A 50 -20.24 7.63 -5.70
CA LEU A 50 -20.57 6.45 -6.54
C LEU A 50 -21.75 5.63 -5.99
N GLY A 51 -22.47 6.12 -4.97
CA GLY A 51 -23.60 5.42 -4.35
C GLY A 51 -23.22 4.19 -3.53
N GLN A 52 -21.92 3.99 -3.26
CA GLN A 52 -21.41 2.86 -2.48
C GLN A 52 -21.20 3.26 -1.03
N ARG A 53 -21.55 2.36 -0.10
CA ARG A 53 -21.31 2.62 1.33
C ARG A 53 -19.81 2.51 1.64
N PRO A 54 -19.24 3.50 2.35
CA PRO A 54 -17.87 3.40 2.83
C PRO A 54 -17.73 2.17 3.73
N SER A 55 -16.61 1.45 3.60
CA SER A 55 -16.39 0.21 4.33
C SER A 55 -14.98 0.18 4.91
N ILE A 56 -14.88 -0.01 6.22
CA ILE A 56 -13.60 -0.17 6.92
C ILE A 56 -12.78 -1.32 6.30
N ALA A 57 -13.42 -2.43 5.94
CA ALA A 57 -12.76 -3.55 5.29
C ALA A 57 -12.21 -3.19 3.89
N GLY A 58 -12.91 -2.36 3.12
CA GLY A 58 -12.43 -1.86 1.83
C GLY A 58 -11.23 -0.92 1.97
N PHE A 59 -11.29 -0.03 2.97
CA PHE A 59 -10.17 0.84 3.30
C PHE A 59 -8.92 0.05 3.68
N LEU A 60 -9.05 -0.93 4.59
CA LEU A 60 -7.93 -1.77 5.02
C LEU A 60 -7.28 -2.53 3.86
N LEU A 61 -8.08 -3.02 2.91
CA LEU A 61 -7.56 -3.67 1.70
C LEU A 61 -6.76 -2.70 0.82
N ASN A 62 -7.24 -1.47 0.64
CA ASN A 62 -6.51 -0.46 -0.12
C ASN A 62 -5.19 -0.08 0.57
N VAL A 63 -5.22 0.11 1.90
CA VAL A 63 -4.02 0.38 2.70
C VAL A 63 -3.00 -0.73 2.56
N LEU A 64 -3.43 -1.99 2.69
CA LEU A 64 -2.56 -3.15 2.54
C LEU A 64 -1.94 -3.23 1.14
N ALA A 65 -2.74 -3.01 0.09
CA ALA A 65 -2.27 -3.03 -1.29
C ALA A 65 -1.23 -1.93 -1.57
N ILE A 66 -1.42 -0.72 -1.04
CA ILE A 66 -0.45 0.39 -1.16
C ILE A 66 0.88 0.03 -0.49
N ILE A 67 0.83 -0.50 0.73
CA ILE A 67 2.04 -0.86 1.48
C ILE A 67 2.81 -1.94 0.73
N ILE A 68 2.13 -3.02 0.31
CA ILE A 68 2.75 -4.12 -0.43
C ILE A 68 3.39 -3.60 -1.72
N ALA A 69 2.67 -2.80 -2.50
CA ALA A 69 3.18 -2.27 -3.77
C ALA A 69 4.40 -1.35 -3.58
N MET A 70 4.34 -0.41 -2.63
CA MET A 70 5.46 0.48 -2.35
C MET A 70 6.70 -0.26 -1.82
N VAL A 71 6.50 -1.27 -0.96
CA VAL A 71 7.59 -2.09 -0.45
C VAL A 71 8.19 -2.93 -1.58
N ALA A 72 7.37 -3.59 -2.39
CA ALA A 72 7.83 -4.41 -3.51
C ALA A 72 8.66 -3.58 -4.51
N ILE A 73 8.16 -2.42 -4.93
CA ILE A 73 8.88 -1.53 -5.85
C ILE A 73 10.13 -0.96 -5.19
N LYS A 74 10.08 -0.60 -3.90
CA LYS A 74 11.29 -0.15 -3.19
C LYS A 74 12.37 -1.23 -3.16
N ILE A 75 12.01 -2.48 -2.88
CA ILE A 75 12.95 -3.62 -2.92
C ILE A 75 13.52 -3.79 -4.33
N ALA A 76 12.67 -3.69 -5.36
CA ALA A 76 13.09 -3.82 -6.76
C ALA A 76 14.07 -2.71 -7.20
N ILE A 77 13.88 -1.48 -6.74
CA ILE A 77 14.75 -0.33 -7.07
C ILE A 77 16.04 -0.34 -6.26
N ASP A 78 15.94 -0.51 -4.94
CA ASP A 78 17.09 -0.39 -4.04
C ASP A 78 17.94 -1.69 -4.02
N GLY A 79 17.46 -2.77 -4.63
CA GLY A 79 18.14 -4.07 -4.74
C GLY A 79 18.33 -4.80 -3.41
N ARG A 80 17.98 -4.19 -2.28
CA ARG A 80 18.09 -4.75 -0.93
C ARG A 80 16.86 -4.37 -0.12
N PRO A 81 16.19 -5.34 0.52
CA PRO A 81 15.13 -5.02 1.44
C PRO A 81 15.70 -4.34 2.69
N HIS A 82 15.48 -3.02 2.80
CA HIS A 82 15.60 -2.32 4.08
C HIS A 82 14.43 -2.74 4.96
N TYR A 83 14.53 -3.90 5.60
CA TYR A 83 13.61 -4.29 6.65
C TYR A 83 13.83 -3.38 7.87
N PRO A 84 12.78 -2.76 8.40
CA PRO A 84 12.92 -2.09 9.69
C PRO A 84 13.25 -3.14 10.76
N HIS A 85 14.16 -2.80 11.69
CA HIS A 85 14.76 -3.75 12.65
C HIS A 85 13.75 -4.64 13.39
N TRP A 86 12.53 -4.14 13.64
CA TRP A 86 11.46 -4.87 14.29
C TRP A 86 10.92 -6.05 13.47
N LEU A 87 10.99 -5.97 12.14
CA LEU A 87 10.54 -7.02 11.22
C LEU A 87 11.55 -8.17 11.15
N LEU A 88 12.85 -7.86 11.27
CA LEU A 88 13.91 -8.85 11.46
C LEU A 88 13.79 -9.55 12.82
N HIS A 89 13.44 -8.80 13.87
CA HIS A 89 13.15 -9.39 15.19
C HIS A 89 11.94 -10.33 15.14
N LEU A 90 10.88 -9.95 14.42
CA LEU A 90 9.70 -10.81 14.27
C LEU A 90 10.01 -12.08 13.47
N ALA A 91 10.75 -11.97 12.36
CA ALA A 91 11.17 -13.12 11.56
C ALA A 91 12.08 -14.08 12.37
N GLY A 92 13.01 -13.51 13.16
CA GLY A 92 13.84 -14.27 14.09
C GLY A 92 13.03 -14.96 15.20
N MET A 93 12.01 -14.30 15.76
CA MET A 93 11.11 -14.89 16.76
C MET A 93 10.22 -16.01 16.18
N ILE A 94 9.92 -15.99 14.88
CA ILE A 94 9.11 -17.00 14.19
C ILE A 94 9.99 -18.11 13.60
N GLY A 95 11.33 -18.03 13.74
CA GLY A 95 12.26 -19.04 13.25
C GLY A 95 12.46 -19.04 11.73
N ILE A 96 12.09 -17.96 11.05
CA ILE A 96 12.28 -17.80 9.60
C ILE A 96 13.60 -17.05 9.39
N THR A 97 14.65 -17.79 9.06
CA THR A 97 15.91 -17.20 8.57
C THR A 97 15.69 -16.69 7.14
N LEU A 98 15.80 -15.38 6.97
CA LEU A 98 15.66 -14.63 5.73
C LEU A 98 17.04 -14.36 5.12
#